data_AF-A0A6S7ITR1-F1
#
_entry.id   AF-A0A6S7ITR1-F1
#
_cell.length_a   1.000
_cell.length_b   1.000
_cell.length_c   1.000
_cell.angle_alpha   90.00
_cell.angle_beta   90.00
_cell.angle_gamma   90.00
#
_symmetry.space_group_name_H-M   'P 1'
#
loop_
_entity.id
_entity.type
_entity.pdbx_description
1 polymer ?
#
loop_
_entity_poly.entity_id
_entity_poly.type
_entity_poly.pdbx_seq_one_letter_code
_entity_poly.pdbx_strand_id
1 'polypeptide(L)'
;MAIKKNGKIAILNHARNILYIGNVCVELNSFKVDKSFSLRLRESDIHAVRFSSFAGTIVATGQKDVYIYTENRELQRTIENPTGCGYIASVAINHITKHTLLKINLSPYCSLLSFSETGESRNSVYLGSSEWIQRAGLKSHPKSPVALVGKTRAVLLQL
;
A
#
# COMPACT_ATOMS: atom_id res chain seq x y z
N MET A 1 3.18 7.47 9.23
CA MET A 1 2.39 7.82 8.01
C MET A 1 0.90 7.82 8.35
N ALA A 2 0.11 8.78 7.86
CA ALA A 2 -1.35 8.81 8.03
C ALA A 2 -2.07 8.58 6.68
N ILE A 3 -3.12 7.77 6.68
CA ILE A 3 -3.98 7.50 5.50
C ILE A 3 -5.45 7.69 5.88
N LYS A 4 -6.26 8.32 5.01
CA LYS A 4 -7.68 8.62 5.26
C LYS A 4 -8.60 7.85 4.31
N LYS A 5 -9.69 7.29 4.82
CA LYS A 5 -10.77 6.66 4.05
C LYS A 5 -12.10 6.79 4.79
N ASN A 6 -13.14 7.30 4.14
CA ASN A 6 -14.52 7.37 4.68
C ASN A 6 -14.60 7.98 6.09
N GLY A 7 -13.91 9.10 6.34
CA GLY A 7 -13.88 9.75 7.66
C GLY A 7 -12.96 9.07 8.69
N LYS A 8 -12.48 7.85 8.41
CA LYS A 8 -11.47 7.15 9.21
C LYS A 8 -10.06 7.52 8.80
N ILE A 9 -9.16 7.62 9.77
CA ILE A 9 -7.72 7.78 9.58
C ILE A 9 -7.01 6.56 10.18
N ALA A 10 -6.03 6.02 9.47
CA ALA A 10 -5.04 5.13 10.06
C ALA A 10 -3.66 5.77 10.13
N ILE A 11 -2.98 5.57 11.26
CA ILE A 11 -1.62 6.08 11.50
C ILE A 11 -0.73 4.93 11.94
N LEU A 12 0.39 4.78 11.24
CA LEU A 12 1.44 3.83 11.63
C LEU A 12 2.43 4.51 12.57
N ASN A 13 2.60 3.95 13.77
CA ASN A 13 3.73 4.24 14.65
C ASN A 13 4.78 3.15 14.44
N HIS A 14 5.84 3.54 13.77
CA HIS A 14 6.97 2.66 13.48
C HIS A 14 7.58 2.14 14.79
N ALA A 15 7.89 3.02 15.76
CA ALA A 15 8.57 2.65 17.01
C ALA A 15 7.88 1.57 17.84
N ARG A 16 6.56 1.42 17.68
CA ARG A 16 5.75 0.44 18.44
C ARG A 16 5.17 -0.68 17.59
N ASN A 17 5.32 -0.63 16.26
CA ASN A 17 4.65 -1.54 15.33
C ASN A 17 3.13 -1.55 15.46
N ILE A 18 2.53 -0.39 15.78
CA ILE A 18 1.09 -0.29 16.02
C ILE A 18 0.44 0.51 14.90
N LEU A 19 -0.63 -0.05 14.34
CA LEU A 19 -1.57 0.69 13.51
C LEU A 19 -2.70 1.23 14.38
N TYR A 20 -2.80 2.55 14.44
CA TYR A 20 -3.91 3.26 15.07
C TYR A 20 -4.98 3.51 14.02
N ILE A 21 -6.25 3.25 14.34
CA ILE A 21 -7.39 3.60 13.49
C ILE A 21 -8.36 4.44 14.31
N GLY A 22 -8.77 5.56 13.75
CA GLY A 22 -9.68 6.51 14.39
C GLY A 22 -10.56 7.25 13.40
N ASN A 23 -11.41 8.13 13.90
CA ASN A 23 -12.22 9.06 13.11
C ASN A 23 -11.69 10.48 13.25
N VAL A 24 -11.89 11.31 12.23
CA VAL A 24 -11.63 12.75 12.33
C VAL A 24 -12.64 13.38 13.27
N CYS A 25 -12.18 14.18 14.24
CA CYS A 25 -13.06 14.96 15.11
C CYS A 25 -13.36 16.33 14.48
N VAL A 26 -14.45 16.97 14.91
CA VAL A 26 -14.90 18.29 14.43
C VAL A 26 -13.91 19.40 14.83
N GLU A 27 -13.10 19.20 15.86
CA GLU A 27 -11.91 20.03 16.07
C GLU A 27 -10.94 19.82 14.91
N LEU A 28 -10.87 20.85 14.04
CA LEU A 28 -10.43 20.84 12.64
C LEU A 28 -9.07 20.16 12.32
N ASN A 29 -8.28 19.73 13.31
CA ASN A 29 -6.99 19.06 13.12
C ASN A 29 -6.73 17.87 14.06
N SER A 30 -7.72 17.40 14.82
CA SER A 30 -7.55 16.23 15.70
C SER A 30 -8.31 15.01 15.17
N PHE A 31 -7.75 13.83 15.40
CA PHE A 31 -8.45 12.57 15.18
C PHE A 31 -8.57 11.86 16.52
N LYS A 32 -9.73 11.25 16.76
CA LYS A 32 -9.95 10.40 17.92
C LYS A 32 -9.61 8.97 17.54
N VAL A 33 -8.67 8.36 18.26
CA VAL A 33 -8.34 6.95 18.05
C VAL A 33 -9.46 6.10 18.64
N ASP A 34 -10.11 5.30 17.80
CA ASP A 34 -11.17 4.40 18.26
C ASP A 34 -10.57 3.08 18.76
N LYS A 35 -9.51 2.60 18.08
CA LYS A 35 -8.90 1.30 18.37
C LYS A 35 -7.49 1.21 17.75
N SER A 36 -6.59 0.47 18.37
CA SER A 36 -5.23 0.19 17.88
C SER A 36 -4.92 -1.30 17.91
N PHE A 37 -3.98 -1.75 17.07
CA PHE A 37 -3.49 -3.12 17.12
C PHE A 37 -2.01 -3.20 16.72
N SER A 38 -1.31 -4.14 17.33
CA SER A 38 0.06 -4.47 16.96
C SER A 38 0.06 -5.27 15.67
N LEU A 39 0.83 -4.79 14.71
CA LEU A 39 1.19 -5.57 13.53
C LEU A 39 2.10 -6.70 14.02
N ARG A 40 1.97 -7.91 13.47
CA ARG A 40 2.75 -9.08 13.92
C ARG A 40 4.26 -9.01 13.59
N LEU A 41 4.77 -7.85 13.18
CA LEU A 41 6.05 -7.68 12.49
C LEU A 41 6.91 -6.61 13.16
N ARG A 42 8.22 -6.61 12.86
CA ARG A 42 9.18 -5.61 13.35
C ARG A 42 9.12 -4.32 12.54
N GLU A 43 9.58 -3.23 13.15
CA GLU A 43 9.46 -1.85 12.67
C GLU A 43 10.18 -1.61 11.35
N SER A 44 11.33 -2.24 11.19
CA SER A 44 12.15 -2.18 9.99
C SER A 44 11.43 -2.70 8.76
N ASP A 45 10.38 -3.50 8.95
CA ASP A 45 9.85 -4.32 7.87
C ASP A 45 8.69 -3.61 7.17
N ILE A 46 7.87 -2.80 7.86
CA ILE A 46 6.67 -2.19 7.26
C ILE A 46 6.95 -0.78 6.72
N HIS A 47 6.92 -0.64 5.39
CA HIS A 47 7.21 0.61 4.70
C HIS A 47 5.96 1.38 4.27
N ALA A 48 4.86 0.67 4.06
CA ALA A 48 3.61 1.29 3.62
C ALA A 48 2.39 0.53 4.11
N VAL A 49 1.30 1.28 4.25
CA VAL A 49 -0.03 0.83 4.62
C VAL A 49 -1.04 1.52 3.70
N ARG A 50 -2.02 0.79 3.19
CA ARG A 50 -3.10 1.29 2.34
C ARG A 50 -4.43 0.69 2.77
N PHE A 51 -5.49 1.46 2.62
CA PHE A 51 -6.84 0.93 2.73
C PHE A 51 -7.35 0.51 1.36
N SER A 52 -7.71 -0.77 1.23
CA SER A 52 -8.55 -1.20 0.13
C SER A 52 -9.95 -0.64 0.34
N SER A 53 -10.58 -0.10 -0.71
CA SER A 53 -12.00 0.29 -0.65
C SER A 53 -12.93 -0.89 -0.41
N PHE A 54 -12.45 -2.08 -0.77
CA PHE A 54 -13.19 -3.33 -0.82
C PHE A 54 -13.00 -4.10 0.50
N ALA A 55 -14.10 -4.63 1.05
CA ALA A 55 -14.19 -5.35 2.33
C ALA A 55 -13.57 -4.68 3.58
N GLY A 56 -13.23 -3.38 3.51
CA GLY A 56 -12.57 -2.67 4.62
C GLY A 56 -11.13 -3.14 4.90
N THR A 57 -10.53 -3.86 3.96
CA THR A 57 -9.22 -4.49 4.09
C THR A 57 -8.09 -3.47 4.20
N ILE A 58 -7.10 -3.76 5.05
CA ILE A 58 -5.88 -2.99 5.23
C ILE A 58 -4.73 -3.79 4.63
N VAL A 59 -4.00 -3.19 3.70
CA VAL A 59 -2.79 -3.78 3.12
C VAL A 59 -1.58 -3.09 3.72
N ALA A 60 -0.73 -3.84 4.39
CA ALA A 60 0.59 -3.39 4.83
C ALA A 60 1.66 -4.10 3.99
N THR A 61 2.74 -3.42 3.65
CA THR A 61 3.83 -4.01 2.87
C THR A 61 5.14 -3.97 3.64
N GLY A 62 5.70 -5.17 3.75
CA GLY A 62 7.08 -5.48 4.06
C GLY A 62 8.07 -4.92 3.02
N GLN A 63 9.38 -5.17 3.22
CA GLN A 63 10.36 -5.02 2.15
C GLN A 63 10.12 -6.03 1.03
N LYS A 64 9.71 -7.24 1.40
CA LYS A 64 9.46 -8.34 0.47
C LYS A 64 8.07 -8.91 0.57
N ASP A 65 7.37 -8.72 1.68
CA ASP A 65 6.09 -9.40 1.92
C ASP A 65 4.91 -8.44 1.87
N VAL A 66 3.71 -8.97 1.64
CA VAL A 66 2.46 -8.22 1.74
C VAL A 66 1.59 -8.85 2.81
N TYR A 67 1.04 -8.03 3.70
CA TYR A 67 0.18 -8.45 4.78
C TYR A 67 -1.20 -7.85 4.59
N ILE A 68 -2.21 -8.72 4.62
CA ILE A 68 -3.60 -8.38 4.40
C ILE A 68 -4.34 -8.57 5.72
N TYR A 69 -4.88 -7.47 6.25
CA TYR A 69 -5.66 -7.45 7.47
C TYR A 69 -7.13 -7.18 7.16
N THR A 70 -8.02 -7.84 7.88
CA THR A 70 -9.46 -7.57 7.82
C THR A 70 -9.79 -6.18 8.39
N GLU A 71 -11.02 -5.70 8.15
CA GLU A 71 -11.52 -4.48 8.80
C GLU A 71 -11.59 -4.60 10.34
N ASN A 72 -11.69 -5.85 10.81
CA ASN A 72 -11.64 -6.23 12.22
C ASN A 72 -10.22 -6.32 12.78
N ARG A 73 -9.22 -5.94 11.97
CA ARG A 73 -7.79 -5.81 12.35
C ARG A 73 -7.10 -7.14 12.64
N GLU A 74 -7.63 -8.21 12.09
CA GLU A 74 -7.01 -9.53 12.18
C GLU A 74 -6.18 -9.78 10.93
N LEU A 75 -4.99 -10.35 11.10
CA LEU A 75 -4.17 -10.76 9.96
C LEU A 75 -4.90 -11.90 9.25
N GLN A 76 -5.40 -11.62 8.04
CA GLN A 76 -6.10 -12.59 7.22
C GLN A 76 -5.12 -13.43 6.40
N ARG A 77 -4.08 -12.79 5.86
CA ARG A 77 -3.14 -13.43 4.94
C ARG A 77 -1.80 -12.73 4.88
N THR A 78 -0.76 -13.51 4.62
CA THR A 78 0.55 -13.05 4.16
C THR A 78 0.80 -13.55 2.75
N ILE A 79 1.26 -12.67 1.86
CA ILE A 79 1.83 -13.04 0.56
C ILE A 79 3.33 -12.86 0.69
N GLU A 80 4.04 -13.96 0.87
CA GLU A 80 5.49 -13.98 1.08
C GLU A 80 6.21 -13.82 -0.26
N ASN A 81 7.18 -12.90 -0.30
CA ASN A 81 8.06 -12.65 -1.45
C ASN A 81 7.35 -12.77 -2.82
N PRO A 82 6.27 -11.99 -3.08
CA PRO A 82 5.45 -12.13 -4.29
C PRO A 82 6.20 -11.80 -5.57
N THR A 83 7.41 -11.28 -5.43
CA THR A 83 8.29 -10.85 -6.52
C THR A 83 9.31 -11.93 -6.90
N GLY A 84 9.52 -12.93 -6.05
CA GLY A 84 10.64 -13.88 -6.14
C GLY A 84 12.01 -13.24 -5.86
N CYS A 85 12.24 -12.02 -6.34
CA CYS A 85 13.46 -11.22 -6.18
C CYS A 85 13.15 -9.72 -6.02
N GLY A 86 14.09 -8.91 -5.52
CA GLY A 86 13.92 -7.46 -5.35
C GLY A 86 13.22 -7.03 -4.05
N TYR A 87 12.74 -5.79 -4.01
CA TYR A 87 11.98 -5.24 -2.89
C TYR A 87 10.79 -4.37 -3.33
N ILE A 88 9.75 -4.35 -2.50
CA ILE A 88 8.55 -3.54 -2.68
C ILE A 88 8.91 -2.07 -2.41
N ALA A 89 9.02 -1.29 -3.47
CA ALA A 89 9.37 0.13 -3.40
C ALA A 89 8.13 1.02 -3.16
N SER A 90 6.96 0.60 -3.63
CA SER A 90 5.72 1.35 -3.43
C SER A 90 4.50 0.46 -3.58
N VAL A 91 3.42 0.83 -2.90
CA VAL A 91 2.10 0.18 -3.00
C VAL A 91 0.99 1.21 -3.22
N ALA A 92 0.02 0.85 -4.07
CA ALA A 92 -1.20 1.61 -4.30
C ALA A 92 -2.39 0.67 -4.54
N ILE A 93 -3.58 1.13 -4.17
CA ILE A 93 -4.84 0.49 -4.52
C ILE A 93 -5.39 1.16 -5.77
N ASN A 94 -5.77 0.37 -6.77
CA ASN A 94 -6.58 0.82 -7.89
C ASN A 94 -8.06 0.67 -7.52
N HIS A 95 -8.73 1.79 -7.29
CA HIS A 95 -10.14 1.81 -6.88
C HIS A 95 -11.11 1.48 -8.02
N ILE A 96 -10.66 1.48 -9.27
CA ILE A 96 -11.47 1.10 -10.43
C ILE A 96 -11.42 -0.41 -10.61
N THR A 97 -10.21 -0.98 -10.74
CA THR A 97 -10.03 -2.42 -11.00
C THR A 97 -10.07 -3.29 -9.76
N LYS A 98 -10.09 -2.66 -8.57
CA LYS A 98 -10.07 -3.33 -7.27
C LYS A 98 -8.80 -4.12 -6.96
N HIS A 99 -7.73 -3.83 -7.67
CA HIS A 99 -6.44 -4.49 -7.48
C HIS A 99 -5.52 -3.68 -6.57
N THR A 100 -4.66 -4.39 -5.85
CA THR A 100 -3.48 -3.78 -5.26
C THR A 100 -2.33 -3.87 -6.24
N LEU A 101 -1.62 -2.77 -6.40
CA LEU A 101 -0.44 -2.63 -7.25
C LEU A 101 0.79 -2.46 -6.38
N LEU A 102 1.80 -3.28 -6.64
CA LEU A 102 3.14 -3.14 -6.08
C LEU A 102 4.08 -2.68 -7.18
N LYS A 103 4.86 -1.66 -6.89
CA LYS A 103 6.05 -1.34 -7.66
C LYS A 103 7.23 -2.01 -7.00
N ILE A 104 7.92 -2.85 -7.75
CA ILE A 104 9.07 -3.62 -7.31
C ILE A 104 10.31 -3.03 -7.96
N ASN A 105 11.32 -2.74 -7.14
CA ASN A 105 12.63 -2.36 -7.64
C ASN A 105 13.51 -3.64 -7.70
N LEU A 106 13.97 -3.95 -8.91
CA LEU A 106 14.79 -5.09 -9.27
C LEU A 106 16.06 -4.56 -9.95
N SER A 107 17.08 -4.13 -9.21
CA SER A 107 18.23 -3.44 -9.83
C SER A 107 18.76 -4.18 -11.08
N PRO A 108 18.78 -3.54 -12.27
CA PRO A 108 18.53 -2.12 -12.58
C PRO A 108 17.10 -1.74 -13.01
N TYR A 109 16.17 -2.68 -13.02
CA TYR A 109 14.82 -2.59 -13.54
C TYR A 109 13.76 -2.30 -12.47
N CYS A 110 12.56 -1.94 -12.93
CA CYS A 110 11.34 -1.88 -12.12
C CYS A 110 10.24 -2.69 -12.78
N SER A 111 9.44 -3.36 -11.96
CA SER A 111 8.22 -4.03 -12.41
C SER A 111 7.03 -3.58 -11.58
N LEU A 112 5.84 -3.77 -12.16
CA LEU A 112 4.58 -3.59 -11.49
C LEU A 112 3.91 -4.96 -11.35
N LEU A 113 3.62 -5.35 -10.12
CA LEU A 113 2.84 -6.55 -9.83
C LEU A 113 1.44 -6.13 -9.40
N SER A 114 0.42 -6.82 -9.94
CA SER A 114 -0.96 -6.64 -9.51
C SER A 114 -1.51 -7.91 -8.88
N PHE A 115 -2.21 -7.75 -7.76
CA PHE A 115 -2.98 -8.83 -7.14
C PHE A 115 -4.41 -8.39 -6.86
N SER A 116 -5.33 -9.32 -7.05
CA SER A 116 -6.73 -9.17 -6.67
C SER A 116 -6.88 -9.21 -5.15
N GLU A 117 -8.08 -8.93 -4.65
CA GLU A 117 -8.40 -9.11 -3.22
C GLU A 117 -8.21 -10.56 -2.74
N THR A 118 -8.42 -11.54 -3.62
CA THR A 118 -8.19 -12.95 -3.30
C THR A 118 -6.71 -13.32 -3.31
N GLY A 119 -5.81 -12.36 -3.50
CA GLY A 119 -4.36 -12.56 -3.51
C GLY A 119 -3.84 -13.27 -4.76
N GLU A 120 -4.68 -13.49 -5.77
CA GLU A 120 -4.25 -14.06 -7.05
C GLU A 120 -3.46 -13.01 -7.83
N SER A 121 -2.18 -13.31 -8.08
CA SER A 121 -1.33 -12.47 -8.93
C SER A 121 -1.80 -12.58 -10.37
N ARG A 122 -2.20 -11.46 -10.97
CA ARG A 122 -2.70 -11.48 -12.35
C ARG A 122 -1.64 -11.16 -13.39
N ASN A 123 -0.78 -10.18 -13.15
CA ASN A 123 0.17 -9.70 -14.17
C ASN A 123 1.39 -9.02 -13.53
N SER A 124 2.59 -9.34 -14.05
CA SER A 124 3.81 -8.55 -13.86
C SER A 124 4.10 -7.74 -15.12
N VAL A 125 4.13 -6.41 -15.02
CA VAL A 125 4.43 -5.51 -16.13
C VAL A 125 5.82 -4.91 -15.93
N TYR A 126 6.68 -5.01 -16.92
CA TYR A 126 7.97 -4.33 -16.91
C TYR A 126 7.76 -2.82 -17.08
N LEU A 127 8.27 -2.02 -16.14
CA LEU A 127 8.16 -0.56 -16.20
C LEU A 127 9.35 0.08 -16.91
N GLY A 128 10.54 -0.55 -16.90
CA GLY A 128 11.77 0.05 -17.41
C GLY A 128 12.91 0.07 -16.39
N SER A 129 14.07 0.56 -16.81
CA SER A 129 15.27 0.75 -15.97
C SER A 129 15.61 2.20 -15.65
N SER A 130 14.87 3.18 -16.21
CA SER A 130 15.24 4.59 -16.04
C SER A 130 15.24 5.00 -14.56
N GLU A 131 16.20 5.84 -14.18
CA GLU A 131 16.35 6.34 -12.80
C GLU A 131 15.06 7.02 -12.30
N TRP A 132 14.37 7.75 -13.20
CA TRP A 132 13.09 8.36 -12.88
C TRP A 132 12.06 7.33 -12.40
N ILE A 133 11.94 6.20 -13.10
CA ILE A 133 11.01 5.12 -12.71
C ILE A 133 11.43 4.54 -11.37
N GLN A 134 12.72 4.29 -11.16
CA GLN A 134 13.23 3.73 -9.90
C GLN A 134 12.87 4.61 -8.69
N ARG A 135 12.92 5.93 -8.84
CA ARG A 135 12.57 6.90 -7.80
C ARG A 135 11.08 7.24 -7.71
N ALA A 136 10.30 6.97 -8.75
CA ALA A 136 8.86 7.26 -8.75
C ALA A 136 8.09 6.32 -7.82
N GLY A 137 7.05 6.85 -7.18
CA GLY A 137 6.13 6.11 -6.30
C GLY A 137 4.75 5.96 -6.92
N LEU A 138 4.01 4.95 -6.49
CA LEU A 138 2.61 4.75 -6.89
C LEU A 138 1.70 5.65 -6.05
N LYS A 139 0.71 6.26 -6.70
CA LYS A 139 -0.33 7.08 -6.07
C LYS A 139 -1.70 6.59 -6.48
N SER A 140 -2.50 6.20 -5.48
CA SER A 140 -3.92 5.90 -5.64
C SER A 140 -4.71 7.17 -5.86
N HIS A 141 -5.75 7.09 -6.69
CA HIS A 141 -6.77 8.12 -6.82
C HIS A 141 -8.16 7.48 -6.71
N PRO A 142 -9.13 8.08 -5.99
CA PRO A 142 -10.45 7.45 -5.77
C PRO A 142 -11.26 7.23 -7.05
N LYS A 143 -11.03 8.03 -8.08
CA LYS A 143 -11.82 8.06 -9.32
C LYS A 143 -10.98 7.90 -10.59
N SER A 144 -9.69 7.58 -10.46
CA SER A 144 -8.78 7.52 -11.62
C SER A 144 -7.83 6.33 -11.49
N PRO A 145 -7.25 5.88 -12.61
CA PRO A 145 -6.20 4.87 -12.56
C PRO A 145 -5.04 5.31 -11.67
N VAL A 146 -4.30 4.33 -11.15
CA VAL A 146 -3.13 4.61 -10.31
C VAL A 146 -2.09 5.36 -11.15
N ALA A 147 -1.45 6.37 -10.56
CA ALA A 147 -0.38 7.11 -11.20
C ALA A 147 0.98 6.64 -10.69
N LEU A 148 1.97 6.59 -11.58
CA LEU A 148 3.38 6.58 -11.23
C LEU A 148 3.88 8.02 -11.19
N VAL A 149 4.30 8.47 -10.01
CA VAL A 149 4.61 9.88 -9.72
C VAL A 149 6.04 10.02 -9.22
N GLY A 150 6.87 10.72 -9.99
CA GLY A 150 8.20 11.20 -9.56
C GLY A 150 8.17 12.69 -9.23
N LYS A 151 9.35 13.28 -8.98
CA LYS A 151 9.46 14.70 -8.61
C LYS A 151 8.91 15.67 -9.66
N THR A 152 9.11 15.36 -10.94
CA THR A 152 8.82 16.28 -12.07
C THR A 152 7.85 15.70 -13.10
N ARG A 153 7.43 14.44 -12.96
CA ARG A 153 6.60 13.76 -13.95
C ARG A 153 5.63 12.81 -13.27
N ALA A 154 4.40 12.78 -13.76
CA ALA A 154 3.37 11.81 -13.40
C ALA A 154 2.87 11.11 -14.67
N VAL A 155 2.64 9.80 -14.58
CA VAL A 155 2.09 8.98 -15.67
C VAL A 155 0.94 8.16 -15.11
N LEU A 156 -0.24 8.21 -15.74
CA LEU A 156 -1.35 7.34 -15.40
C LEU A 156 -1.07 5.94 -15.92
N LEU A 157 -1.19 4.94 -15.04
CA LEU A 157 -1.04 3.54 -15.41
C LEU A 157 -2.42 3.03 -15.85
N GLN A 158 -2.58 2.78 -17.15
CA GLN A 158 -3.73 2.05 -17.70
C GLN A 158 -3.45 0.56 -17.52
N LEU A 159 -4.11 -0.06 -16.56
CA LEU A 159 -3.95 -1.47 -16.15
C LEU A 159 -5.29 -2.14 -16.01
#